data_AF-A0A8S9TUC2-F1
#
_entry.id   AF-A0A8S9TUC2-F1
#
_cell.length_a   1.000
_cell.length_b   1.000
_cell.length_c   1.000
_cell.angle_alpha   90.00
_cell.angle_beta   90.00
_cell.angle_gamma   90.00
#
_symmetry.space_group_name_H-M   'P 1'
#
loop_
_entity.id
_entity.type
_entity.pdbx_description
1 polymer ?
#
loop_
_entity_poly.entity_id
_entity_poly.type
_entity_poly.pdbx_seq_one_letter_code
_entity_poly.pdbx_strand_id
1 'polypeptide(L)'
;MSSSYKQKKLKTLSTRKKTRKRRMEEGMTFEDDSGRLFQPPSTRDPRWKKPSIESVVSGITKSKWQKKAAKKRRKVAANQDEDGAIEFVQQDSASSDEEAEELSDDANESMFDLPKTPLQLCNSLDDAVAKAAAKHAEIRRKDGRQKTKVLLLVDVRSLFKLMKKKMSIRPEMVKAKSKLGVSSSKKPEMAFKNTGLVKTPLDRFKDVNKTVLTGYKSGKLSSVLAEDLSFYPYTEFKVQEVIFVAKNAASAINLDRNLLRNVKLHSFVIDDKSASGVSEDELKALQAAYEVSNL
;
A
#
# COMPACT_ATOMS: atom_id res chain seq x y z
N MET A 1 23.85 -10.96 -33.37
CA MET A 1 23.27 -11.69 -34.53
C MET A 1 21.84 -12.08 -34.24
N SER A 2 20.86 -11.61 -35.03
CA SER A 2 19.43 -11.95 -34.85
C SER A 2 19.00 -13.02 -35.85
N SER A 3 18.67 -14.22 -35.38
CA SER A 3 18.16 -15.29 -36.27
C SER A 3 16.71 -15.01 -36.68
N SER A 4 16.48 -14.81 -37.97
CA SER A 4 15.15 -14.52 -38.53
C SER A 4 14.09 -15.56 -38.13
N TYR A 5 12.84 -15.12 -37.99
CA TYR A 5 11.68 -15.98 -37.73
C TYR A 5 11.58 -17.17 -38.73
N LYS A 6 11.97 -16.95 -40.00
CA LYS A 6 12.06 -18.02 -41.02
C LYS A 6 13.04 -19.12 -40.62
N GLN A 7 14.22 -18.79 -40.07
CA GLN A 7 15.20 -19.78 -39.60
C GLN A 7 14.69 -20.56 -38.37
N LYS A 8 14.00 -19.91 -37.43
CA LYS A 8 13.37 -20.60 -36.28
C LYS A 8 12.27 -21.56 -36.73
N LYS A 9 11.44 -21.18 -37.71
CA LYS A 9 10.39 -22.03 -38.29
C LYS A 9 10.98 -23.22 -39.06
N LEU A 10 12.05 -23.03 -39.83
CA LEU A 10 12.74 -24.12 -40.53
C LEU A 10 13.40 -25.12 -39.56
N LYS A 11 14.07 -24.63 -38.50
CA LYS A 11 14.67 -25.50 -37.46
C LYS A 11 13.63 -26.29 -36.65
N THR A 12 12.43 -25.75 -36.43
CA THR A 12 11.33 -26.50 -35.77
C THR A 12 10.64 -27.50 -36.70
N LEU A 13 10.58 -27.25 -38.01
CA LEU A 13 10.08 -28.21 -38.99
C LEU A 13 11.04 -29.39 -39.21
N SER A 14 12.36 -29.16 -39.26
CA SER A 14 13.35 -30.22 -39.46
C SER A 14 13.45 -31.16 -38.24
N THR A 15 13.41 -30.62 -37.02
CA THR A 15 13.38 -31.40 -35.77
C THR A 15 12.08 -32.21 -35.63
N ARG A 16 10.92 -31.65 -36.04
CA ARG A 16 9.64 -32.38 -36.10
C ARG A 16 9.64 -33.51 -37.14
N LYS A 17 10.31 -33.34 -38.28
CA LYS A 17 10.49 -34.42 -39.28
C LYS A 17 11.42 -35.54 -38.75
N LYS A 18 12.55 -35.20 -38.12
CA LYS A 18 13.47 -36.20 -37.53
C LYS A 18 12.79 -37.02 -36.41
N THR A 19 12.06 -36.37 -35.52
CA THR A 19 11.31 -37.06 -34.44
C THR A 19 10.15 -37.90 -34.96
N ARG A 20 9.51 -37.54 -36.08
CA ARG A 20 8.54 -38.41 -36.78
C ARG A 20 9.21 -39.66 -37.34
N LYS A 21 10.33 -39.53 -38.07
CA LYS A 21 11.04 -40.69 -38.65
C LYS A 21 11.45 -41.69 -37.55
N ARG A 22 12.06 -41.17 -36.48
CA ARG A 22 12.54 -41.98 -35.36
C ARG A 22 11.42 -42.77 -34.65
N ARG A 23 10.21 -42.23 -34.53
CA ARG A 23 9.07 -42.95 -33.95
C ARG A 23 8.50 -44.06 -34.84
N MET A 24 8.63 -43.95 -36.16
CA MET A 24 8.30 -45.06 -37.07
C MET A 24 9.37 -46.17 -36.92
N GLU A 25 10.65 -45.78 -36.88
CA GLU A 25 11.79 -46.70 -36.69
C GLU A 25 11.75 -47.42 -35.32
N GLU A 26 11.23 -46.76 -34.28
CA GLU A 26 11.07 -47.31 -32.91
C GLU A 26 9.77 -48.15 -32.75
N GLY A 27 9.03 -48.46 -33.83
CA GLY A 27 7.84 -49.34 -33.80
C GLY A 27 6.64 -48.80 -32.99
N MET A 28 6.67 -47.52 -32.61
CA MET A 28 5.70 -46.86 -31.71
C MET A 28 4.40 -46.41 -32.42
N THR A 29 4.10 -46.96 -33.59
CA THR A 29 2.92 -46.63 -34.40
C THR A 29 2.22 -47.89 -34.84
N PHE A 30 1.05 -48.16 -34.25
CA PHE A 30 0.10 -49.13 -34.80
C PHE A 30 -0.45 -48.53 -36.10
N GLU A 31 -0.21 -49.20 -37.23
CA GLU A 31 -0.77 -48.78 -38.51
C GLU A 31 -2.20 -49.34 -38.63
N ASP A 32 -3.12 -48.45 -38.97
CA ASP A 32 -4.49 -48.74 -39.38
C ASP A 32 -4.60 -48.17 -40.80
N ASP A 33 -5.17 -48.93 -41.75
CA ASP A 33 -5.05 -48.68 -43.20
C ASP A 33 -5.70 -47.35 -43.69
N SER A 34 -6.26 -46.58 -42.77
CA SER A 34 -6.79 -45.22 -42.98
C SER A 34 -5.72 -44.12 -43.16
N GLY A 35 -4.43 -44.44 -42.97
CA GLY A 35 -3.30 -43.50 -43.14
C GLY A 35 -3.28 -42.34 -42.12
N ARG A 36 -4.12 -42.39 -41.08
CA ARG A 36 -4.18 -41.40 -40.01
C ARG A 36 -3.42 -41.88 -38.79
N LEU A 37 -2.34 -41.17 -38.43
CA LEU A 37 -1.61 -41.43 -37.20
C LEU A 37 -2.56 -41.36 -36.00
N PHE A 38 -2.68 -42.48 -35.26
CA PHE A 38 -3.33 -42.52 -33.96
C PHE A 38 -2.58 -41.57 -33.01
N GLN A 39 -3.15 -40.40 -32.74
CA GLN A 39 -2.63 -39.52 -31.70
C GLN A 39 -3.15 -40.03 -30.36
N PRO A 40 -2.30 -40.50 -29.43
CA PRO A 40 -2.76 -40.79 -28.08
C PRO A 40 -3.34 -39.48 -27.49
N PRO A 41 -4.49 -39.55 -26.78
CA PRO A 41 -5.19 -38.36 -26.33
C PRO A 41 -4.29 -37.48 -25.45
N SER A 42 -4.31 -36.18 -25.74
CA SER A 42 -3.49 -35.18 -25.06
C SER A 42 -3.70 -35.22 -23.55
N THR A 43 -2.65 -35.50 -22.79
CA THR A 43 -2.62 -35.41 -21.32
C THR A 43 -2.71 -33.97 -20.79
N ARG A 44 -2.93 -32.98 -21.66
CA ARG A 44 -2.79 -31.54 -21.37
C ARG A 44 -4.10 -30.73 -21.44
N ASP A 45 -5.27 -31.37 -21.44
CA ASP A 45 -6.53 -30.66 -21.14
C ASP A 45 -7.47 -31.55 -20.27
N PRO A 46 -7.72 -31.20 -18.99
CA PRO A 46 -8.57 -32.00 -18.09
C PRO A 46 -10.08 -31.77 -18.29
N ARG A 47 -10.50 -30.96 -19.27
CA ARG A 47 -11.90 -30.55 -19.45
C ARG A 47 -12.93 -31.66 -19.70
N TRP A 48 -12.49 -32.88 -20.02
CA TRP A 48 -13.39 -33.99 -20.36
C TRP A 48 -13.64 -34.97 -19.19
N LYS A 49 -12.87 -34.89 -18.10
CA LYS A 49 -13.18 -35.64 -16.89
C LYS A 49 -14.10 -34.82 -15.98
N LYS A 50 -15.41 -35.00 -16.14
CA LYS A 50 -16.38 -34.61 -15.10
C LYS A 50 -15.94 -35.29 -13.79
N PRO A 51 -15.74 -34.55 -12.68
CA PRO A 51 -15.41 -35.19 -11.41
C PRO A 51 -16.55 -36.11 -10.99
N SER A 52 -16.23 -37.33 -10.55
CA SER A 52 -17.26 -38.28 -10.09
C SER A 52 -17.98 -37.70 -8.87
N ILE A 53 -19.28 -38.00 -8.74
CA ILE A 53 -20.12 -37.46 -7.66
C ILE A 53 -19.54 -37.79 -6.27
N GLU A 54 -18.92 -38.96 -6.12
CA GLU A 54 -18.20 -39.41 -4.92
C GLU A 54 -17.01 -38.51 -4.56
N SER A 55 -16.27 -38.00 -5.55
CA SER A 55 -15.16 -37.06 -5.33
C SER A 55 -15.65 -35.69 -4.82
N VAL A 56 -16.82 -35.25 -5.29
CA VAL A 56 -17.46 -34.00 -4.85
C VAL A 56 -18.00 -34.16 -3.42
N VAL A 57 -18.74 -35.23 -3.15
CA VAL A 57 -19.32 -35.52 -1.81
C VAL A 57 -18.21 -35.74 -0.77
N SER A 58 -17.16 -36.50 -1.09
CA SER A 58 -16.03 -36.72 -0.17
C SER A 58 -15.19 -35.46 0.09
N GLY A 59 -15.11 -34.53 -0.88
CA GLY A 59 -14.53 -33.19 -0.65
C GLY A 59 -15.35 -32.35 0.33
N ILE A 60 -16.68 -32.38 0.19
CA ILE A 60 -17.61 -31.64 1.07
C ILE A 60 -17.55 -32.19 2.51
N THR A 61 -17.60 -33.51 2.70
CA THR A 61 -17.58 -34.12 4.04
C THR A 61 -16.25 -33.90 4.76
N LYS A 62 -15.11 -34.07 4.08
CA LYS A 62 -13.77 -33.79 4.64
C LYS A 62 -13.65 -32.31 5.08
N SER A 63 -14.19 -31.37 4.30
CA SER A 63 -14.17 -29.94 4.67
C SER A 63 -15.03 -29.62 5.91
N LYS A 64 -16.20 -30.26 6.08
CA LYS A 64 -17.06 -30.09 7.26
C LYS A 64 -16.41 -30.67 8.52
N TRP A 65 -15.75 -31.83 8.43
CA TRP A 65 -15.11 -32.48 9.58
C TRP A 65 -13.89 -31.68 10.07
N GLN A 66 -13.04 -31.20 9.15
CA GLN A 66 -11.91 -30.32 9.50
C GLN A 66 -12.38 -28.99 10.14
N LYS A 67 -13.46 -28.38 9.64
CA LYS A 67 -14.06 -27.18 10.27
C LYS A 67 -14.60 -27.43 11.68
N LYS A 68 -15.24 -28.58 11.93
CA LYS A 68 -15.69 -28.97 13.29
C LYS A 68 -14.50 -29.24 14.23
N ALA A 69 -13.46 -29.93 13.76
CA ALA A 69 -12.25 -30.19 14.54
C ALA A 69 -11.49 -28.89 14.91
N ALA A 70 -11.35 -27.95 13.97
CA ALA A 70 -10.75 -26.64 14.22
C ALA A 70 -11.57 -25.79 15.22
N LYS A 71 -12.91 -25.86 15.18
CA LYS A 71 -13.78 -25.17 16.14
C LYS A 71 -13.70 -25.79 17.54
N LYS A 72 -13.56 -27.12 17.68
CA LYS A 72 -13.28 -27.77 18.98
C LYS A 72 -11.91 -27.37 19.54
N ARG A 73 -10.83 -27.42 18.73
CA ARG A 73 -9.48 -27.02 19.18
C ARG A 73 -9.41 -25.57 19.67
N ARG A 74 -10.13 -24.64 19.02
CA ARG A 74 -10.24 -23.24 19.49
C ARG A 74 -11.05 -23.05 20.76
N LYS A 75 -11.99 -23.95 21.10
CA LYS A 75 -12.69 -23.88 22.39
C LYS A 75 -11.86 -24.46 23.54
N VAL A 76 -11.10 -25.53 23.30
CA VAL A 76 -10.23 -26.10 24.35
C VAL A 76 -9.09 -25.13 24.70
N ALA A 77 -8.49 -24.48 23.71
CA ALA A 77 -7.45 -23.47 23.91
C ALA A 77 -7.96 -22.09 24.42
N ALA A 78 -9.26 -21.94 24.69
CA ALA A 78 -9.85 -20.73 25.28
C ALA A 78 -10.40 -20.97 26.69
N ASN A 79 -10.37 -22.21 27.17
CA ASN A 79 -10.84 -22.64 28.49
C ASN A 79 -9.68 -23.17 29.35
N GLN A 80 -8.45 -22.68 29.11
CA GLN A 80 -7.24 -23.07 29.86
C GLN A 80 -6.50 -21.89 30.49
N ASP A 81 -6.95 -20.64 30.28
CA ASP A 81 -6.27 -19.41 30.71
C ASP A 81 -7.13 -18.49 31.61
N GLU A 82 -8.32 -18.92 32.07
CA GLU A 82 -9.11 -18.18 33.08
C GLU A 82 -9.75 -19.13 34.11
N ASP A 83 -8.93 -19.61 35.06
CA ASP A 83 -9.39 -19.94 36.42
C ASP A 83 -9.13 -18.71 37.29
N GLY A 84 -10.18 -17.92 37.53
CA GLY A 84 -10.11 -16.63 38.23
C GLY A 84 -11.51 -16.08 38.44
N ALA A 85 -12.13 -16.46 39.55
CA ALA A 85 -13.52 -16.14 39.84
C ALA A 85 -13.80 -14.64 39.96
N ILE A 86 -14.98 -14.20 39.50
CA ILE A 86 -15.80 -13.12 40.06
C ILE A 86 -17.27 -13.40 39.71
N GLU A 87 -18.18 -13.04 40.62
CA GLU A 87 -19.57 -13.46 40.62
C GLU A 87 -20.47 -12.77 39.57
N PHE A 88 -21.54 -13.49 39.21
CA PHE A 88 -22.75 -12.91 38.62
C PHE A 88 -23.50 -12.09 39.68
N VAL A 89 -23.69 -10.78 39.45
CA VAL A 89 -24.82 -10.04 40.03
C VAL A 89 -25.50 -9.24 38.92
N GLN A 90 -26.81 -9.43 38.83
CA GLN A 90 -27.70 -8.82 37.85
C GLN A 90 -28.63 -7.88 38.61
N GLN A 91 -28.68 -6.58 38.25
CA GLN A 91 -29.66 -5.67 38.81
C GLN A 91 -29.99 -4.52 37.84
N ASP A 92 -31.23 -4.52 37.33
CA ASP A 92 -31.82 -3.39 36.62
C ASP A 92 -32.39 -2.37 37.62
N SER A 93 -32.11 -1.07 37.47
CA SER A 93 -33.00 0.02 37.94
C SER A 93 -32.74 1.33 37.19
N ALA A 94 -33.82 2.05 36.92
CA ALA A 94 -33.96 3.20 36.03
C ALA A 94 -33.34 4.56 36.47
N SER A 95 -33.34 5.49 35.50
CA SER A 95 -33.65 6.92 35.64
C SER A 95 -32.61 7.91 36.20
N SER A 96 -32.14 8.83 35.34
CA SER A 96 -32.43 10.27 35.46
C SER A 96 -32.16 11.00 34.12
N ASP A 97 -32.86 12.11 33.91
CA ASP A 97 -32.80 13.00 32.73
C ASP A 97 -32.16 14.35 33.10
N GLU A 98 -31.84 15.19 32.09
CA GLU A 98 -31.35 16.59 32.17
C GLU A 98 -29.99 16.77 32.92
N GLU A 99 -29.11 17.77 32.71
CA GLU A 99 -28.90 18.86 31.73
C GLU A 99 -27.34 19.06 31.65
N ALA A 100 -26.66 19.93 30.89
CA ALA A 100 -26.98 20.99 29.92
C ALA A 100 -25.84 21.09 28.86
N GLU A 101 -25.63 22.27 28.24
CA GLU A 101 -24.45 22.58 27.42
C GLU A 101 -23.34 23.27 28.23
N GLU A 102 -22.07 22.85 28.03
CA GLU A 102 -20.93 23.77 28.14
C GLU A 102 -20.03 23.62 26.90
N LEU A 103 -20.12 24.61 26.01
CA LEU A 103 -19.15 24.84 24.93
C LEU A 103 -17.85 25.35 25.57
N SER A 104 -16.93 24.46 25.93
CA SER A 104 -15.64 24.89 26.47
C SER A 104 -14.73 25.44 25.37
N ASP A 105 -14.32 26.70 25.53
CA ASP A 105 -13.51 27.47 24.57
C ASP A 105 -12.00 27.11 24.66
N ASP A 106 -11.69 25.89 25.13
CA ASP A 106 -10.35 25.39 25.49
C ASP A 106 -9.45 25.06 24.29
N ALA A 107 -9.90 25.31 23.06
CA ALA A 107 -9.22 24.88 21.84
C ALA A 107 -7.78 25.43 21.71
N ASN A 108 -7.50 26.60 22.31
CA ASN A 108 -6.27 27.35 22.08
C ASN A 108 -5.11 27.04 23.06
N GLU A 109 -5.35 26.62 24.30
CA GLU A 109 -4.24 26.29 25.23
C GLU A 109 -3.53 24.99 24.86
N SER A 110 -4.26 24.01 24.31
CA SER A 110 -3.71 22.70 23.92
C SER A 110 -2.63 22.74 22.81
N MET A 111 -2.48 23.89 22.13
CA MET A 111 -1.56 24.07 21.01
C MET A 111 -0.08 24.18 21.44
N PHE A 112 0.18 24.49 22.72
CA PHE A 112 1.52 24.82 23.24
C PHE A 112 2.26 23.65 23.92
N ASP A 113 1.55 22.59 24.31
CA ASP A 113 2.12 21.42 25.00
C ASP A 113 2.99 20.51 24.10
N LEU A 114 3.10 20.82 22.81
CA LEU A 114 3.77 19.99 21.83
C LEU A 114 5.16 20.51 21.48
N PRO A 115 6.19 19.64 21.45
CA PRO A 115 7.55 20.04 21.14
C PRO A 115 7.59 20.75 19.79
N LYS A 116 8.33 21.86 19.73
CA LYS A 116 8.54 22.59 18.49
C LYS A 116 9.19 21.66 17.47
N THR A 117 8.52 21.47 16.35
CA THR A 117 9.03 20.64 15.25
C THR A 117 9.87 21.50 14.31
N PRO A 118 10.96 20.96 13.72
CA PRO A 118 11.82 21.74 12.83
C PRO A 118 11.10 22.08 11.52
N LEU A 119 11.15 23.35 11.15
CA LEU A 119 10.61 23.89 9.91
C LEU A 119 11.75 24.55 9.12
N GLN A 120 11.84 24.23 7.83
CA GLN A 120 12.85 24.79 6.93
C GLN A 120 12.18 25.75 5.94
N LEU A 121 12.62 27.00 5.95
CA LEU A 121 12.29 27.92 4.87
C LEU A 121 13.12 27.58 3.62
N CYS A 122 12.47 27.65 2.47
CA CYS A 122 13.02 27.24 1.18
C CYS A 122 12.87 28.38 0.18
N ASN A 123 13.96 28.74 -0.49
CA ASN A 123 14.01 29.93 -1.35
C ASN A 123 13.24 29.76 -2.69
N SER A 124 12.77 28.54 -3.00
CA SER A 124 12.00 28.27 -4.23
C SER A 124 11.20 26.95 -4.15
N LEU A 125 10.26 26.79 -5.09
CA LEU A 125 9.51 25.55 -5.32
C LEU A 125 10.41 24.32 -5.53
N ASP A 126 11.45 24.44 -6.36
CA ASP A 126 12.34 23.32 -6.67
C ASP A 126 13.31 23.00 -5.51
N ASP A 127 13.69 24.00 -4.70
CA ASP A 127 14.47 23.81 -3.47
C ASP A 127 13.65 23.05 -2.42
N ALA A 128 12.42 23.48 -2.14
CA ALA A 128 11.53 22.77 -1.20
C ALA A 128 11.31 21.31 -1.61
N VAL A 129 11.07 21.06 -2.90
CA VAL A 129 10.94 19.70 -3.47
C VAL A 129 12.24 18.90 -3.37
N ALA A 130 13.40 19.54 -3.55
CA ALA A 130 14.70 18.89 -3.40
C ALA A 130 15.01 18.53 -1.94
N LYS A 131 14.83 19.47 -1.00
CA LYS A 131 15.02 19.29 0.45
C LYS A 131 14.07 18.20 0.99
N ALA A 132 12.79 18.22 0.63
CA ALA A 132 11.81 17.20 1.01
C ALA A 132 12.15 15.80 0.45
N ALA A 133 12.53 15.70 -0.83
CA ALA A 133 12.97 14.44 -1.42
C ALA A 133 14.30 13.93 -0.81
N ALA A 134 15.21 14.82 -0.44
CA ALA A 134 16.45 14.48 0.25
C ALA A 134 16.19 13.92 1.66
N LYS A 135 15.25 14.50 2.42
CA LYS A 135 14.82 13.92 3.71
C LYS A 135 14.13 12.57 3.55
N HIS A 136 13.27 12.40 2.55
CA HIS A 136 12.72 11.06 2.25
C HIS A 136 13.82 10.03 1.98
N ALA A 137 14.85 10.40 1.22
CA ALA A 137 16.01 9.53 0.97
C ALA A 137 16.90 9.31 2.21
N GLU A 138 17.02 10.29 3.11
CA GLU A 138 17.70 10.15 4.41
C GLU A 138 16.98 9.13 5.31
N ILE A 139 15.66 9.29 5.45
CA ILE A 139 14.79 8.37 6.18
C ILE A 139 14.92 6.94 5.65
N ARG A 140 14.87 6.77 4.32
CA ARG A 140 14.98 5.45 3.68
C ARG A 140 16.36 4.81 3.88
N ARG A 141 17.42 5.62 3.97
CA ARG A 141 18.78 5.15 4.32
C ARG A 141 18.87 4.69 5.77
N LYS A 142 18.24 5.40 6.72
CA LYS A 142 18.23 5.04 8.16
C LYS A 142 17.42 3.77 8.44
N ASP A 143 16.25 3.62 7.81
CA ASP A 143 15.36 2.46 7.95
C ASP A 143 15.96 1.19 7.34
N GLY A 144 16.54 1.29 6.13
CA GLY A 144 17.23 0.19 5.42
C GLY A 144 16.28 -0.91 4.90
N ARG A 145 15.42 -1.47 5.76
CA ARG A 145 14.39 -2.46 5.43
C ARG A 145 13.14 -1.86 4.79
N GLN A 146 13.07 -0.53 4.67
CA GLN A 146 11.97 0.24 4.06
C GLN A 146 10.60 -0.05 4.69
N LYS A 147 10.57 -0.30 6.01
CA LYS A 147 9.34 -0.56 6.77
C LYS A 147 8.72 0.70 7.36
N THR A 148 9.48 1.78 7.53
CA THR A 148 9.00 3.05 8.09
C THR A 148 7.86 3.58 7.23
N LYS A 149 6.73 3.86 7.86
CA LYS A 149 5.54 4.41 7.20
C LYS A 149 5.68 5.93 7.12
N VAL A 150 6.05 6.38 5.93
CA VAL A 150 6.26 7.81 5.62
C VAL A 150 5.05 8.33 4.86
N LEU A 151 4.55 9.49 5.25
CA LEU A 151 3.49 10.20 4.53
C LEU A 151 4.04 11.51 4.01
N LEU A 152 3.95 11.72 2.70
CA LEU A 152 4.29 12.97 2.03
C LEU A 152 3.00 13.75 1.81
N LEU A 153 2.80 14.82 2.59
CA LEU A 153 1.70 15.77 2.44
C LEU A 153 2.19 16.96 1.64
N VAL A 154 1.41 17.34 0.64
CA VAL A 154 1.73 18.45 -0.25
C VAL A 154 0.50 19.32 -0.41
N ASP A 155 0.67 20.61 -0.18
CA ASP A 155 -0.37 21.64 -0.17
C ASP A 155 -0.94 21.95 -1.58
N VAL A 156 -0.10 21.89 -2.64
CA VAL A 156 -0.49 22.34 -3.99
C VAL A 156 -0.16 21.33 -5.08
N ARG A 157 -1.05 21.20 -6.06
CA ARG A 157 -0.92 20.33 -7.24
C ARG A 157 0.37 20.51 -8.06
N SER A 158 0.93 21.72 -8.08
CA SER A 158 2.22 22.00 -8.73
C SER A 158 3.35 21.26 -8.01
N LEU A 159 3.45 21.42 -6.69
CA LEU A 159 4.37 20.68 -5.82
C LEU A 159 4.15 19.16 -5.93
N PHE A 160 2.90 18.68 -5.99
CA PHE A 160 2.63 17.24 -6.14
C PHE A 160 3.21 16.69 -7.45
N LYS A 161 3.05 17.41 -8.56
CA LYS A 161 3.66 17.04 -9.86
C LYS A 161 5.20 17.07 -9.79
N LEU A 162 5.79 18.09 -9.16
CA LEU A 162 7.24 18.23 -9.01
C LEU A 162 7.83 17.13 -8.11
N MET A 163 7.24 16.86 -6.93
CA MET A 163 7.61 15.76 -6.04
C MET A 163 7.53 14.41 -6.75
N LYS A 164 6.43 14.14 -7.47
CA LYS A 164 6.28 12.91 -8.27
C LYS A 164 7.39 12.74 -9.31
N LYS A 165 7.80 13.83 -9.98
CA LYS A 165 8.90 13.86 -10.95
C LYS A 165 10.26 13.64 -10.26
N LYS A 166 10.56 14.38 -9.19
CA LYS A 166 11.83 14.34 -8.44
C LYS A 166 12.07 12.98 -7.80
N MET A 167 11.05 12.41 -7.16
CA MET A 167 11.09 11.06 -6.57
C MET A 167 11.02 9.92 -7.60
N SER A 168 10.96 10.24 -8.90
CA SER A 168 10.86 9.26 -10.00
C SER A 168 9.71 8.24 -9.85
N ILE A 169 8.57 8.67 -9.31
CA ILE A 169 7.41 7.80 -9.04
C ILE A 169 6.71 7.46 -10.37
N ARG A 170 7.15 6.37 -10.99
CA ARG A 170 6.63 5.82 -12.25
C ARG A 170 5.88 4.51 -12.01
N PRO A 171 4.80 4.23 -12.76
CA PRO A 171 4.13 2.94 -12.67
C PRO A 171 5.03 1.88 -13.33
N GLU A 172 5.27 0.78 -12.63
CA GLU A 172 6.08 -0.33 -13.12
C GLU A 172 5.26 -1.63 -13.16
N MET A 173 5.65 -2.60 -13.99
CA MET A 173 5.07 -3.95 -13.93
C MET A 173 5.52 -4.65 -12.64
N VAL A 174 4.65 -4.62 -11.63
CA VAL A 174 4.86 -5.39 -10.40
C VAL A 174 4.45 -6.83 -10.67
N LYS A 175 5.46 -7.72 -10.78
CA LYS A 175 5.22 -9.16 -10.83
C LYS A 175 4.58 -9.60 -9.51
N ALA A 176 3.40 -10.22 -9.57
CA ALA A 176 2.77 -10.81 -8.41
C ALA A 176 3.70 -11.88 -7.80
N LYS A 177 4.17 -11.65 -6.57
CA LYS A 177 5.01 -12.61 -5.85
C LYS A 177 4.17 -13.83 -5.45
N SER A 178 4.57 -15.00 -5.92
CA SER A 178 4.11 -16.26 -5.35
C SER A 178 4.70 -16.46 -3.97
N LYS A 179 3.92 -17.05 -3.06
CA LYS A 179 4.37 -17.34 -1.69
C LYS A 179 5.24 -18.61 -1.59
N LEU A 180 5.37 -19.40 -2.66
CA LEU A 180 5.84 -20.80 -2.58
C LEU A 180 6.66 -21.25 -3.81
N GLY A 181 7.37 -20.33 -4.48
CA GLY A 181 8.27 -20.65 -5.62
C GLY A 181 7.58 -21.05 -6.94
N VAL A 182 6.35 -21.55 -6.89
CA VAL A 182 5.49 -21.80 -8.06
C VAL A 182 5.24 -20.48 -8.80
N SER A 183 5.22 -20.46 -10.14
CA SER A 183 4.91 -19.25 -10.91
C SER A 183 3.53 -18.69 -10.54
N SER A 184 3.45 -17.38 -10.27
CA SER A 184 2.17 -16.72 -10.01
C SER A 184 1.31 -16.72 -11.29
N SER A 185 0.13 -17.33 -11.22
CA SER A 185 -0.89 -17.25 -12.27
C SER A 185 -1.55 -15.87 -12.38
N LYS A 186 -1.40 -15.01 -11.37
CA LYS A 186 -1.84 -13.61 -11.45
C LYS A 186 -0.96 -12.85 -12.43
N LYS A 187 -1.59 -12.22 -13.42
CA LYS A 187 -0.94 -11.32 -14.38
C LYS A 187 -0.18 -10.21 -13.64
N PRO A 188 0.98 -9.76 -14.14
CA PRO A 188 1.64 -8.57 -13.59
C PRO A 188 0.72 -7.36 -13.76
N GLU A 189 0.72 -6.48 -12.77
CA GLU A 189 -0.11 -5.27 -12.72
C GLU A 189 0.78 -4.04 -12.77
N MET A 190 0.31 -2.97 -13.42
CA MET A 190 1.01 -1.68 -13.43
C MET A 190 0.75 -0.96 -12.10
N ALA A 191 1.74 -0.97 -11.22
CA ALA A 191 1.64 -0.38 -9.89
C ALA A 191 2.93 0.37 -9.53
N PHE A 192 2.82 1.30 -8.59
CA PHE A 192 3.99 1.95 -8.00
C PHE A 192 4.61 1.00 -6.97
N LYS A 193 5.92 0.71 -7.10
CA LYS A 193 6.60 -0.30 -6.27
C LYS A 193 6.47 -0.05 -4.76
N ASN A 194 6.80 1.17 -4.31
CA ASN A 194 6.97 1.50 -2.88
C ASN A 194 6.15 2.72 -2.42
N THR A 195 5.83 3.65 -3.32
CA THR A 195 5.12 4.91 -3.01
C THR A 195 3.75 4.93 -3.67
N GLY A 196 2.70 4.90 -2.85
CA GLY A 196 1.32 5.12 -3.29
C GLY A 196 1.06 6.57 -3.68
N LEU A 197 0.21 6.77 -4.69
CA LEU A 197 -0.37 8.09 -4.99
C LEU A 197 -1.83 8.08 -4.54
N VAL A 198 -2.18 8.96 -3.60
CA VAL A 198 -3.57 9.19 -3.17
C VAL A 198 -4.11 10.40 -3.92
N LYS A 199 -5.31 10.27 -4.50
CA LYS A 199 -6.06 11.39 -5.06
C LYS A 199 -6.89 12.04 -3.97
N THR A 200 -6.95 13.36 -3.96
CA THR A 200 -7.71 14.14 -2.97
C THR A 200 -8.73 15.04 -3.68
N PRO A 201 -9.80 15.50 -3.00
CA PRO A 201 -10.20 15.15 -1.63
C PRO A 201 -10.61 13.68 -1.52
N LEU A 202 -10.45 13.08 -0.34
CA LEU A 202 -10.59 11.63 -0.14
C LEU A 202 -11.98 11.10 -0.52
N ASP A 203 -13.04 11.80 -0.11
CA ASP A 203 -14.41 11.31 -0.22
C ASP A 203 -14.84 11.08 -1.67
N ARG A 204 -14.40 11.98 -2.57
CA ARG A 204 -14.65 11.88 -4.01
C ARG A 204 -13.89 10.74 -4.69
N PHE A 205 -12.80 10.26 -4.09
CA PHE A 205 -11.92 9.25 -4.70
C PHE A 205 -11.72 7.99 -3.85
N LYS A 206 -12.61 7.75 -2.88
CA LYS A 206 -12.54 6.64 -1.91
C LYS A 206 -12.27 5.28 -2.56
N ASP A 207 -12.99 4.95 -3.63
CA ASP A 207 -12.81 3.67 -4.35
C ASP A 207 -11.50 3.58 -5.13
N VAL A 208 -11.05 4.69 -5.73
CA VAL A 208 -9.77 4.76 -6.45
C VAL A 208 -8.60 4.62 -5.48
N ASN A 209 -8.71 5.24 -4.31
CA ASN A 209 -7.69 5.23 -3.26
C ASN A 209 -7.67 3.92 -2.47
N LYS A 210 -8.78 3.18 -2.41
CA LYS A 210 -8.96 1.94 -1.61
C LYS A 210 -7.82 0.94 -1.77
N THR A 211 -7.34 0.71 -2.98
CA THR A 211 -6.22 -0.21 -3.27
C THR A 211 -4.89 0.30 -2.72
N VAL A 212 -4.65 1.61 -2.81
CA VAL A 212 -3.44 2.29 -2.31
C VAL A 212 -3.44 2.31 -0.78
N LEU A 213 -4.54 2.75 -0.17
CA LEU A 213 -4.69 2.84 1.28
C LEU A 213 -4.63 1.46 1.96
N THR A 214 -5.28 0.43 1.40
CA THR A 214 -5.13 -0.95 1.91
C THR A 214 -3.72 -1.50 1.70
N GLY A 215 -3.05 -1.13 0.61
CA GLY A 215 -1.63 -1.43 0.37
C GLY A 215 -0.71 -0.81 1.43
N TYR A 216 -0.95 0.44 1.81
CA TYR A 216 -0.21 1.16 2.85
C TYR A 216 -0.52 0.66 4.26
N LYS A 217 -1.80 0.46 4.61
CA LYS A 217 -2.23 -0.10 5.91
C LYS A 217 -1.58 -1.46 6.15
N SER A 218 -1.56 -2.33 5.13
CA SER A 218 -0.92 -3.66 5.16
C SER A 218 0.61 -3.66 4.99
N GLY A 219 1.27 -2.51 4.86
CA GLY A 219 2.73 -2.39 4.76
C GLY A 219 3.33 -2.90 3.44
N LYS A 220 2.52 -3.07 2.38
CA LYS A 220 3.04 -3.34 1.01
C LYS A 220 3.63 -2.09 0.38
N LEU A 221 3.02 -0.93 0.67
CA LEU A 221 3.55 0.38 0.37
C LEU A 221 4.12 0.96 1.66
N SER A 222 5.31 1.55 1.58
CA SER A 222 5.98 2.18 2.71
C SER A 222 5.87 3.70 2.68
N SER A 223 5.55 4.29 1.52
CA SER A 223 5.24 5.71 1.37
C SER A 223 3.88 5.94 0.72
N VAL A 224 3.26 7.07 1.04
CA VAL A 224 2.11 7.63 0.31
C VAL A 224 2.41 9.11 0.04
N LEU A 225 2.03 9.59 -1.15
CA LEU A 225 2.01 11.00 -1.53
C LEU A 225 0.55 11.44 -1.72
N ALA A 226 0.15 12.53 -1.06
CA ALA A 226 -1.18 13.14 -1.13
C ALA A 226 -1.08 14.66 -1.43
N GLU A 227 -2.14 15.24 -1.99
CA GLU A 227 -2.22 16.62 -2.53
C GLU A 227 -3.13 17.53 -1.68
N ASP A 228 -3.49 17.14 -0.45
CA ASP A 228 -4.46 17.89 0.37
C ASP A 228 -4.15 17.72 1.86
N LEU A 229 -4.36 18.81 2.61
CA LEU A 229 -4.21 18.89 4.06
C LEU A 229 -5.25 18.05 4.78
N SER A 230 -6.45 17.87 4.20
CA SER A 230 -7.55 17.05 4.77
C SER A 230 -7.18 15.56 5.01
N PHE A 231 -6.03 15.11 4.53
CA PHE A 231 -5.55 13.74 4.67
C PHE A 231 -4.84 13.49 6.02
N TYR A 232 -5.63 13.27 7.09
CA TYR A 232 -5.14 13.05 8.47
C TYR A 232 -5.18 11.59 9.01
N PRO A 233 -4.78 10.52 8.29
CA PRO A 233 -4.94 9.14 8.78
C PRO A 233 -3.75 8.66 9.64
N TYR A 234 -3.15 9.55 10.45
CA TYR A 234 -1.90 9.27 11.16
C TYR A 234 -2.04 8.09 12.12
N THR A 235 -3.14 8.05 12.88
CA THR A 235 -3.52 6.97 13.80
C THR A 235 -3.91 5.69 13.04
N GLU A 236 -4.84 5.77 12.08
CA GLU A 236 -5.41 4.61 11.38
C GLU A 236 -4.36 3.79 10.62
N PHE A 237 -3.38 4.47 10.01
CA PHE A 237 -2.32 3.81 9.25
C PHE A 237 -1.04 3.60 10.03
N LYS A 238 -0.92 4.09 11.28
CA LYS A 238 0.32 4.08 12.08
C LYS A 238 1.47 4.75 11.32
N VAL A 239 1.23 5.98 10.87
CA VAL A 239 2.24 6.83 10.24
C VAL A 239 3.31 7.14 11.28
N GLN A 240 4.59 7.05 10.91
CA GLN A 240 5.71 7.30 11.83
C GLN A 240 6.39 8.64 11.54
N GLU A 241 6.44 9.02 10.26
CA GLU A 241 7.11 10.25 9.81
C GLU A 241 6.26 10.93 8.73
N VAL A 242 6.07 12.24 8.87
CA VAL A 242 5.34 13.09 7.92
C VAL A 242 6.32 14.10 7.34
N ILE A 243 6.41 14.13 6.02
CA ILE A 243 7.12 15.15 5.27
C ILE A 243 6.05 16.07 4.69
N PHE A 244 5.97 17.28 5.21
CA PHE A 244 5.00 18.28 4.78
C PHE A 244 5.68 19.34 3.91
N VAL A 245 5.10 19.62 2.75
CA VAL A 245 5.60 20.64 1.81
C VAL A 245 4.47 21.63 1.50
N ALA A 246 4.55 22.81 2.09
CA ALA A 246 3.61 23.90 1.91
C ALA A 246 4.08 24.85 0.80
N LYS A 247 3.12 25.44 0.06
CA LYS A 247 3.45 26.61 -0.78
C LYS A 247 3.38 27.90 0.05
N ASN A 248 2.40 28.01 0.94
CA ASN A 248 2.14 29.20 1.74
C ASN A 248 2.40 28.93 3.24
N ALA A 249 2.82 29.95 3.99
CA ALA A 249 3.02 29.84 5.45
C ALA A 249 1.73 29.50 6.21
N ALA A 250 0.59 30.10 5.81
CA ALA A 250 -0.73 29.79 6.35
C ALA A 250 -1.07 28.28 6.38
N SER A 251 -0.67 27.52 5.35
CA SER A 251 -0.91 26.07 5.29
C SER A 251 -0.11 25.27 6.33
N ALA A 252 1.00 25.82 6.84
CA ALA A 252 1.78 25.24 7.94
C ALA A 252 1.30 25.69 9.32
N ILE A 253 0.76 26.91 9.43
CA ILE A 253 0.14 27.43 10.66
C ILE A 253 -1.15 26.66 10.97
N ASN A 254 -1.99 26.43 9.96
CA ASN A 254 -3.28 25.73 10.09
C ASN A 254 -3.16 24.20 10.15
N LEU A 255 -1.96 23.65 10.34
CA LEU A 255 -1.73 22.20 10.42
C LEU A 255 -2.08 21.71 11.84
N ASP A 256 -3.07 20.82 11.97
CA ASP A 256 -3.44 20.27 13.27
C ASP A 256 -2.29 19.46 13.91
N ARG A 257 -1.65 20.07 14.91
CA ARG A 257 -0.54 19.50 15.69
C ARG A 257 -1.01 18.40 16.66
N ASN A 258 -2.27 18.42 17.10
CA ASN A 258 -2.84 17.44 18.03
C ASN A 258 -3.00 16.05 17.37
N LEU A 259 -3.09 15.99 16.05
CA LEU A 259 -3.07 14.71 15.32
C LEU A 259 -1.64 14.18 15.10
N LEU A 260 -0.62 15.02 15.30
CA LEU A 260 0.80 14.74 15.01
C LEU A 260 1.67 14.41 16.23
N ARG A 261 1.11 14.40 17.46
CA ARG A 261 1.88 14.20 18.72
C ARG A 261 2.84 13.01 18.72
N ASN A 262 2.44 11.90 18.08
CA ASN A 262 3.21 10.64 18.02
C ASN A 262 4.02 10.45 16.71
N VAL A 263 4.18 11.51 15.91
CA VAL A 263 4.69 11.45 14.53
C VAL A 263 5.84 12.43 14.37
N LYS A 264 6.93 12.01 13.71
CA LYS A 264 8.02 12.95 13.38
C LYS A 264 7.62 13.80 12.18
N LEU A 265 7.33 15.07 12.43
CA LEU A 265 7.05 16.05 11.38
C LEU A 265 8.34 16.68 10.86
N HIS A 266 8.47 16.76 9.54
CA HIS A 266 9.46 17.54 8.82
C HIS A 266 8.74 18.52 7.90
N SER A 267 8.76 19.81 8.24
CA SER A 267 8.02 20.84 7.52
C SER A 267 8.93 21.67 6.60
N PHE A 268 8.49 21.87 5.36
CA PHE A 268 9.14 22.69 4.34
C PHE A 268 8.15 23.74 3.86
N VAL A 269 8.47 25.01 4.06
CA VAL A 269 7.66 26.16 3.61
C VAL A 269 8.47 26.95 2.60
N ILE A 270 7.81 27.47 1.57
CA ILE A 270 8.46 28.30 0.56
C ILE A 270 8.37 29.77 1.00
N ASP A 271 9.53 30.42 1.03
CA ASP A 271 9.66 31.87 1.18
C ASP A 271 10.07 32.47 -0.17
N ASP A 272 9.08 32.80 -1.00
CA ASP A 272 9.31 33.37 -2.32
C ASP A 272 9.40 34.90 -2.23
N LYS A 273 10.61 35.37 -1.90
CA LYS A 273 10.98 36.78 -1.75
C LYS A 273 10.73 37.65 -3.00
N SER A 274 10.35 37.06 -4.14
CA SER A 274 10.20 37.77 -5.41
C SER A 274 8.79 38.31 -5.69
N ALA A 275 7.74 37.83 -5.00
CA ALA A 275 6.36 38.24 -5.27
C ALA A 275 5.42 38.21 -4.05
N SER A 276 5.64 37.30 -3.10
CA SER A 276 4.86 37.20 -1.86
C SER A 276 5.67 36.43 -0.81
N GLY A 277 6.75 37.06 -0.33
CA GLY A 277 7.56 36.51 0.75
C GLY A 277 6.73 36.36 2.02
N VAL A 278 7.17 35.49 2.93
CA VAL A 278 6.43 35.26 4.19
C VAL A 278 6.43 36.56 5.00
N SER A 279 5.25 37.03 5.38
CA SER A 279 5.11 38.29 6.12
C SER A 279 5.72 38.19 7.52
N GLU A 280 6.10 39.31 8.13
CA GLU A 280 6.69 39.30 9.48
C GLU A 280 5.76 38.66 10.52
N ASP A 281 4.45 38.82 10.37
CA ASP A 281 3.45 38.27 11.29
C ASP A 281 3.24 36.77 11.06
N GLU A 282 3.28 36.29 9.82
CA GLU A 282 3.36 34.85 9.52
C GLU A 282 4.68 34.24 10.04
N LEU A 283 5.81 34.94 9.95
CA LEU A 283 7.08 34.48 10.51
C LEU A 283 7.02 34.37 12.04
N LYS A 284 6.42 35.35 12.74
CA LYS A 284 6.17 35.28 14.19
C LYS A 284 5.27 34.09 14.54
N ALA A 285 4.17 33.89 13.80
CA ALA A 285 3.27 32.75 14.00
C ALA A 285 3.97 31.40 13.75
N LEU A 286 4.81 31.29 12.72
CA LEU A 286 5.63 30.11 12.47
C LEU A 286 6.66 29.88 13.59
N GLN A 287 7.32 30.93 14.10
CA GLN A 287 8.27 30.82 15.21
C GLN A 287 7.61 30.45 16.56
N ALA A 288 6.33 30.79 16.74
CA ALA A 288 5.55 30.31 17.89
C ALA A 288 5.35 28.79 17.82
N ALA A 289 4.92 28.25 16.69
CA ALA A 289 4.57 26.84 16.52
C ALA A 289 5.76 25.90 16.17
N TYR A 290 6.82 26.42 15.54
CA TYR A 290 7.92 25.64 14.95
C TYR A 290 9.30 26.17 15.36
N GLU A 291 10.30 25.30 15.27
CA GLU A 291 11.71 25.71 15.28
C GLU A 291 12.10 26.07 13.84
N VAL A 292 12.00 27.36 13.50
CA VAL A 292 12.23 27.87 12.15
C VAL A 292 13.73 27.98 11.86
N SER A 293 14.17 27.39 10.75
CA SER A 293 15.56 27.39 10.31
C SER A 293 15.68 27.96 8.89
N ASN A 294 16.59 28.94 8.74
CA ASN A 294 16.88 29.61 7.47
C ASN A 294 18.20 29.06 6.90
N LEU A 295 18.15 28.53 5.67
CA LEU A 295 19.27 27.98 4.90
C LEU A 295 19.08 28.24 3.39
#